data_AF-A0A2G8SJB8-F1
#
_entry.id   AF-A0A2G8SJB8-F1
#
_cell.length_a   1.000
_cell.length_b   1.000
_cell.length_c   1.000
_cell.angle_alpha   90.00
_cell.angle_beta   90.00
_cell.angle_gamma   90.00
#
_symmetry.space_group_name_H-M   'P 1'
#
loop_
_entity.id
_entity.type
_entity.pdbx_description
1 polymer ?
#
loop_
_entity_poly.entity_id
_entity_poly.type
_entity_poly.pdbx_seq_one_letter_code
_entity_poly.pdbx_strand_id
1 'polypeptide(L)'
;MSTYAPRHSPSVFSTPAATTLFRRLTWEGTVPLEVRVDPKELPANSDRGLECYYIQAPRVSYLPLLVPEIKRFLMDVVFDEAAARVIKEEDWWFESEEGSLLKWHWPIGLIYDNHIITLSARHNAPPSFFTPLRITLHLASPPTEKLLLAPNAEACKQAFMGQLKEADFIRWGNTKRMTGLRKAEQDGLWEGIKEREYHFLLR
;
A
#
# COMPACT_ATOMS: atom_id res chain seq x y z
N MET A 1 8.23 8.48 63.83
CA MET A 1 7.69 8.98 62.54
C MET A 1 8.25 8.09 61.44
N SER A 2 7.45 7.14 60.95
CA SER A 2 7.89 6.19 59.92
C SER A 2 7.65 6.81 58.55
N THR A 3 8.72 7.05 57.80
CA THR A 3 8.71 7.66 56.47
C THR A 3 8.11 6.68 55.47
N TYR A 4 6.88 6.96 55.02
CA TYR A 4 6.28 6.30 53.86
C TYR A 4 7.03 6.75 52.60
N ALA A 5 7.86 5.86 52.05
CA ALA A 5 8.33 6.01 50.67
C ALA A 5 7.16 5.70 49.71
N PRO A 6 6.89 6.55 48.70
CA PRO A 6 5.87 6.23 47.71
C PRO A 6 6.35 5.03 46.90
N ARG A 7 5.61 3.92 46.96
CA ARG A 7 5.79 2.80 46.04
C ARG A 7 5.52 3.34 44.63
N HIS A 8 6.54 3.31 43.78
CA HIS A 8 6.36 3.51 42.35
C HIS A 8 5.31 2.51 41.84
N SER A 9 4.18 3.03 41.38
CA SER A 9 3.17 2.24 40.68
C SER A 9 3.83 1.65 39.43
N PRO A 10 3.86 0.33 39.23
CA PRO A 10 4.26 -0.22 37.95
C PRO A 10 3.28 0.30 36.89
N SER A 11 3.82 0.86 35.81
CA SER A 11 3.11 1.30 34.61
C SER A 11 2.01 0.29 34.25
N VAL A 12 0.75 0.73 34.36
CA VAL A 12 -0.41 -0.07 34.01
C VAL A 12 -0.46 -0.13 32.49
N PHE A 13 -0.34 -1.35 31.93
CA PHE A 13 -0.32 -1.71 30.50
C PHE A 13 1.04 -1.71 29.79
N SER A 14 2.01 -2.48 30.30
CA SER A 14 3.02 -3.05 29.41
C SER A 14 2.32 -4.01 28.43
N THR A 15 2.32 -3.69 27.14
CA THR A 15 1.87 -4.63 26.10
C THR A 15 2.74 -5.89 26.19
N PRO A 16 2.17 -7.12 26.19
CA PRO A 16 2.97 -8.33 26.26
C PRO A 16 4.01 -8.38 25.13
N ALA A 17 5.22 -8.85 25.43
CA ALA A 17 6.32 -8.90 24.44
C ALA A 17 5.91 -9.66 23.16
N ALA A 18 5.14 -10.74 23.31
CA ALA A 18 4.59 -11.50 22.18
C ALA A 18 3.64 -10.67 21.30
N THR A 19 2.81 -9.80 21.89
CA THR A 19 1.92 -8.91 21.15
C THR A 19 2.69 -7.84 20.39
N THR A 20 3.72 -7.25 21.00
CA THR A 20 4.61 -6.28 20.34
C THR A 20 5.34 -6.95 19.16
N LEU A 21 5.88 -8.15 19.37
CA LEU A 21 6.53 -8.92 18.32
C LEU A 21 5.57 -9.22 17.16
N PHE A 22 4.37 -9.71 17.45
CA PHE A 22 3.38 -10.03 16.42
C PHE A 22 3.01 -8.79 15.59
N ARG A 23 2.74 -7.66 16.24
CA ARG A 23 2.44 -6.38 15.55
C ARG A 23 3.59 -5.95 14.64
N ARG A 24 4.83 -6.11 15.10
CA ARG A 24 6.02 -5.77 14.32
C ARG A 24 6.16 -6.69 13.11
N LEU A 25 5.97 -8.00 13.27
CA LEU A 25 5.99 -8.95 12.15
C LEU A 25 4.89 -8.67 11.13
N THR A 26 3.68 -8.32 11.57
CA THR A 26 2.60 -7.89 10.66
C THR A 26 2.98 -6.63 9.89
N TRP A 27 3.61 -5.66 10.57
CA TRP A 27 4.03 -4.40 9.97
C TRP A 27 5.16 -4.56 8.94
N GLU A 28 6.18 -5.33 9.31
CA GLU A 28 7.37 -5.58 8.48
C GLU A 28 7.11 -6.61 7.36
N GLY A 29 5.95 -7.28 7.36
CA GLY A 29 5.60 -8.28 6.37
C GLY A 29 5.56 -7.71 4.94
N THR A 30 6.15 -8.42 4.00
CA THR A 30 6.17 -8.05 2.57
C THR A 30 5.49 -9.09 1.68
N VAL A 31 5.25 -8.72 0.43
CA VAL A 31 4.87 -9.62 -0.67
C VAL A 31 5.69 -9.31 -1.92
N PRO A 32 6.01 -10.32 -2.74
CA PRO A 32 6.67 -10.10 -4.02
C PRO A 32 5.69 -9.50 -5.03
N LEU A 33 6.04 -8.36 -5.61
CA LEU A 33 5.34 -7.75 -6.75
C LEU A 33 6.22 -7.75 -7.99
N GLU A 34 5.59 -7.96 -9.12
CA GLU A 34 6.13 -7.73 -10.46
C GLU A 34 5.28 -6.66 -11.15
N VAL A 35 5.82 -5.46 -11.31
CA VAL A 35 5.15 -4.34 -11.98
C VAL A 35 5.65 -4.27 -13.41
N ARG A 36 4.77 -4.43 -14.40
CA ARG A 36 5.13 -4.30 -15.82
C ARG A 36 4.43 -3.10 -16.43
N VAL A 37 5.12 -2.32 -17.24
CA VAL A 37 4.45 -1.29 -18.05
C VAL A 37 3.73 -1.95 -19.23
N ASP A 38 2.54 -1.47 -19.63
CA ASP A 38 1.90 -1.93 -20.87
C ASP A 38 2.85 -1.64 -22.07
N PRO A 39 3.28 -2.67 -22.82
CA PRO A 39 4.20 -2.48 -23.95
C PRO A 39 3.67 -1.54 -25.04
N LYS A 40 2.35 -1.36 -25.15
CA LYS A 40 1.74 -0.46 -26.13
C LYS A 40 1.87 1.01 -25.74
N GLU A 41 2.07 1.28 -24.45
CA GLU A 41 2.21 2.62 -23.88
C GLU A 41 3.67 3.03 -23.72
N LEU A 42 4.60 2.10 -23.93
CA LEU A 42 6.03 2.40 -23.99
C LEU A 42 6.36 3.24 -25.23
N PRO A 43 7.06 4.38 -25.06
CA PRO A 43 7.63 5.15 -26.17
C PRO A 43 8.45 4.27 -27.12
N ALA A 44 8.51 4.65 -28.40
CA ALA A 44 9.14 3.84 -29.46
C ALA A 44 10.61 3.47 -29.18
N ASN A 45 11.36 4.34 -28.50
CA ASN A 45 12.78 4.16 -28.20
C ASN A 45 13.05 3.53 -26.82
N SER A 46 12.01 3.10 -26.10
CA SER A 46 12.18 2.53 -24.76
C SER A 46 12.81 1.14 -24.81
N ASP A 47 13.56 0.78 -23.77
CA ASP A 47 14.07 -0.59 -23.61
C ASP A 47 12.95 -1.54 -23.15
N ARG A 48 12.37 -2.26 -24.11
CA ARG A 48 11.30 -3.25 -23.93
C ARG A 48 11.76 -4.58 -23.31
N GLY A 49 12.99 -4.66 -22.82
CA GLY A 49 13.45 -5.75 -21.96
C GLY A 49 13.51 -5.39 -20.48
N LEU A 50 13.37 -4.10 -20.15
CA LEU A 50 13.58 -3.54 -18.81
C LEU A 50 12.32 -2.88 -18.22
N GLU A 51 11.17 -3.04 -18.85
CA GLU A 51 9.88 -2.47 -18.44
C GLU A 51 9.25 -3.17 -17.22
N CYS A 52 9.96 -4.13 -16.62
CA CYS A 52 9.53 -4.91 -15.46
C CYS A 52 10.30 -4.48 -14.21
N TYR A 53 9.58 -4.06 -13.18
CA TYR A 53 10.12 -3.70 -11.86
C TYR A 53 9.69 -4.71 -10.80
N TYR A 54 10.65 -5.34 -10.11
CA TYR A 54 10.38 -6.29 -9.03
C TYR A 54 10.65 -5.66 -7.67
N ILE A 55 9.72 -5.84 -6.73
CA ILE A 55 9.85 -5.28 -5.37
C ILE A 55 9.25 -6.20 -4.31
N GLN A 56 9.88 -6.24 -3.13
CA GLN A 56 9.26 -6.74 -1.90
C GLN A 56 8.40 -5.62 -1.29
N ALA A 57 7.13 -5.56 -1.67
CA ALA A 57 6.24 -4.50 -1.25
C ALA A 57 5.70 -4.75 0.18
N PRO A 58 5.66 -3.75 1.07
CA PRO A 58 5.07 -3.91 2.40
C PRO A 58 3.58 -4.22 2.31
N ARG A 59 3.12 -5.22 3.06
CA ARG A 59 1.71 -5.67 3.08
C ARG A 59 0.75 -4.56 3.51
N VAL A 60 1.19 -3.72 4.44
CA VAL A 60 0.41 -2.62 5.05
C VAL A 60 0.55 -1.29 4.30
N SER A 61 1.13 -1.30 3.10
CA SER A 61 1.21 -0.14 2.20
C SER A 61 0.14 -0.20 1.10
N TYR A 62 0.13 0.78 0.20
CA TYR A 62 -0.78 0.92 -0.93
C TYR A 62 0.00 1.07 -2.25
N LEU A 63 -0.55 0.60 -3.37
CA LEU A 63 0.13 0.63 -4.68
C LEU A 63 0.58 2.05 -5.08
N PRO A 64 -0.23 3.12 -4.91
CA PRO A 64 0.19 4.49 -5.23
C PRO A 64 1.44 4.97 -4.49
N LEU A 65 1.70 4.44 -3.29
CA LEU A 65 2.89 4.81 -2.52
C LEU A 65 4.18 4.21 -3.09
N LEU A 66 4.09 3.26 -4.02
CA LEU A 66 5.24 2.70 -4.74
C LEU A 66 5.57 3.50 -6.01
N VAL A 67 4.64 4.32 -6.50
CA VAL A 67 4.78 5.05 -7.78
C VAL A 67 6.05 5.91 -7.85
N PRO A 68 6.45 6.68 -6.81
CA PRO A 68 7.68 7.48 -6.89
C PRO A 68 8.95 6.65 -7.14
N GLU A 69 9.03 5.47 -6.53
CA GLU A 69 10.17 4.55 -6.68
C GLU A 69 10.17 3.91 -8.08
N ILE A 70 9.00 3.42 -8.53
CA ILE A 70 8.82 2.82 -9.86
C ILE A 70 9.12 3.86 -10.95
N LYS A 71 8.60 5.08 -10.79
CA LYS A 71 8.80 6.18 -11.74
C LYS A 71 10.27 6.52 -11.89
N ARG A 72 11.02 6.60 -10.79
CA ARG A 72 12.46 6.83 -10.84
C ARG A 72 13.16 5.74 -11.65
N PHE A 73 12.85 4.47 -11.40
CA PHE A 73 13.39 3.36 -12.21
C PHE A 73 13.05 3.51 -13.70
N LEU A 74 11.78 3.77 -14.04
CA LEU A 74 11.37 3.91 -15.43
C LEU A 74 12.05 5.10 -16.12
N MET A 75 12.19 6.23 -15.45
CA MET A 75 12.87 7.42 -15.99
C MET A 75 14.38 7.20 -16.15
N ASP A 76 15.02 6.49 -15.23
CA ASP A 76 16.48 6.30 -15.24
C ASP A 76 16.92 5.17 -16.19
N VAL A 77 16.05 4.17 -16.43
CA VAL A 77 16.44 2.90 -17.08
C VAL A 77 15.64 2.61 -18.35
N VAL A 78 14.37 3.01 -18.41
CA VAL A 78 13.46 2.57 -19.48
C VAL A 78 13.19 3.67 -20.51
N PHE A 79 13.02 4.92 -20.06
CA PHE A 79 12.68 6.05 -20.92
C PHE A 79 13.91 6.84 -21.38
N ASP A 80 13.83 7.39 -22.59
CA ASP A 80 14.74 8.45 -23.04
C ASP A 80 14.29 9.84 -22.53
N GLU A 81 15.15 10.85 -22.66
CA GLU A 81 14.86 12.22 -22.18
C GLU A 81 13.61 12.84 -22.82
N ALA A 82 13.26 12.45 -24.04
CA ALA A 82 12.10 12.99 -24.77
C ALA A 82 10.80 12.36 -24.25
N ALA A 83 10.78 11.04 -24.10
CA ALA A 83 9.69 10.29 -23.51
C ALA A 83 9.37 10.76 -22.08
N ALA A 84 10.40 10.96 -21.26
CA ALA A 84 10.27 11.38 -19.87
C ALA A 84 9.51 12.71 -19.70
N ARG A 85 9.53 13.59 -20.72
CA ARG A 85 8.84 14.91 -20.68
C ARG A 85 7.34 14.82 -20.96
N VAL A 86 6.87 13.75 -21.59
CA VAL A 86 5.48 13.61 -22.05
C VAL A 86 4.64 12.82 -21.05
N ILE A 87 5.29 12.04 -20.18
CA ILE A 87 4.60 11.16 -19.25
C ILE A 87 4.04 11.95 -18.06
N LYS A 88 2.75 11.77 -17.83
CA LYS A 88 1.96 12.39 -16.78
C LYS A 88 1.62 11.36 -15.72
N GLU A 89 2.15 11.54 -14.52
CA GLU A 89 1.92 10.62 -13.41
C GLU A 89 0.44 10.56 -12.99
N GLU A 90 -0.29 11.66 -13.19
CA GLU A 90 -1.72 11.73 -12.90
C GLU A 90 -2.58 10.78 -13.76
N ASP A 91 -2.07 10.35 -14.91
CA ASP A 91 -2.74 9.44 -15.83
C ASP A 91 -2.42 7.97 -15.52
N TRP A 92 -1.56 7.69 -14.53
CA TRP A 92 -1.12 6.33 -14.23
C TRP A 92 -2.19 5.54 -13.49
N TRP A 93 -2.35 4.26 -13.84
CA TRP A 93 -3.31 3.37 -13.19
C TRP A 93 -2.87 1.90 -13.24
N PHE A 94 -3.52 1.07 -12.41
CA PHE A 94 -3.09 -0.32 -12.17
C PHE A 94 -4.14 -1.32 -12.66
N GLU A 95 -3.67 -2.31 -13.41
CA GLU A 95 -4.45 -3.44 -13.90
C GLU A 95 -3.88 -4.77 -13.36
N SER A 96 -4.76 -5.73 -13.13
CA SER A 96 -4.39 -7.11 -12.78
C SER A 96 -3.92 -7.87 -14.02
N GLU A 97 -3.20 -8.98 -13.83
CA GLU A 97 -2.81 -9.86 -14.94
C GLU A 97 -4.02 -10.37 -15.75
N GLU A 98 -5.21 -10.47 -15.13
CA GLU A 98 -6.45 -10.86 -15.81
C GLU A 98 -7.19 -9.73 -16.54
N GLY A 99 -6.65 -8.50 -16.59
CA GLY A 99 -7.25 -7.37 -17.30
C GLY A 99 -8.33 -6.62 -16.51
N SER A 100 -8.41 -6.84 -15.19
CA SER A 100 -9.35 -6.13 -14.32
C SER A 100 -8.69 -4.97 -13.58
N LEU A 101 -9.42 -3.86 -13.44
CA LEU A 101 -8.97 -2.66 -12.72
C LEU A 101 -8.67 -3.02 -11.24
N LEU A 102 -7.45 -2.72 -10.79
CA LEU A 102 -7.05 -3.03 -9.42
C LEU A 102 -7.64 -2.04 -8.42
N LYS A 103 -8.02 -2.58 -7.25
CA LYS A 103 -8.48 -1.79 -6.10
C LYS A 103 -7.27 -1.17 -5.39
N TRP A 104 -6.69 -0.13 -5.98
CA TRP A 104 -5.48 0.54 -5.50
C TRP A 104 -5.58 1.09 -4.07
N HIS A 105 -6.80 1.33 -3.57
CA HIS A 105 -7.09 1.77 -2.20
C HIS A 105 -7.14 0.62 -1.19
N TRP A 106 -6.88 -0.62 -1.60
CA TRP A 106 -6.70 -1.76 -0.71
C TRP A 106 -5.23 -1.89 -0.31
N PRO A 107 -4.93 -2.33 0.94
CA PRO A 107 -3.56 -2.67 1.31
C PRO A 107 -2.99 -3.72 0.37
N ILE A 108 -1.71 -3.58 0.00
CA ILE A 108 -1.04 -4.46 -0.97
C ILE A 108 -1.14 -5.94 -0.53
N GLY A 109 -0.99 -6.22 0.77
CA GLY A 109 -1.13 -7.56 1.31
C GLY A 109 -2.52 -8.16 1.07
N LEU A 110 -3.57 -7.35 1.15
CA LEU A 110 -4.94 -7.80 0.86
C LEU A 110 -5.14 -8.09 -0.63
N ILE A 111 -4.59 -7.24 -1.51
CA ILE A 111 -4.62 -7.47 -2.97
C ILE A 111 -3.93 -8.81 -3.28
N TYR A 112 -2.76 -9.03 -2.70
CA TYR A 112 -1.99 -10.27 -2.85
C TYR A 112 -2.74 -11.49 -2.33
N ASP A 113 -3.24 -11.45 -1.09
CA ASP A 113 -3.94 -12.59 -0.48
C ASP A 113 -5.21 -12.93 -1.27
N ASN A 114 -5.98 -11.92 -1.72
CA ASN A 114 -7.14 -12.13 -2.59
C ASN A 114 -6.75 -12.79 -3.92
N HIS A 115 -5.65 -12.37 -4.54
CA HIS A 115 -5.15 -12.98 -5.77
C HIS A 115 -4.76 -14.45 -5.55
N ILE A 116 -3.99 -14.77 -4.50
CA ILE A 116 -3.59 -16.14 -4.18
C ILE A 116 -4.81 -17.03 -3.88
N ILE A 117 -5.77 -16.54 -3.09
CA ILE A 117 -7.01 -17.26 -2.80
C ILE A 117 -7.76 -17.55 -4.11
N THR A 118 -7.91 -16.54 -4.97
CA THR A 118 -8.60 -16.67 -6.26
C THR A 118 -7.90 -17.67 -7.18
N LEU A 119 -6.56 -17.66 -7.24
CA LEU A 119 -5.78 -18.63 -8.00
C LEU A 119 -5.96 -20.05 -7.46
N SER A 120 -5.91 -20.22 -6.14
CA SER A 120 -6.04 -21.53 -5.49
C SER A 120 -7.41 -22.19 -5.70
N ALA A 121 -8.45 -21.39 -5.95
CA ALA A 121 -9.79 -21.88 -6.25
C ALA A 121 -9.96 -22.37 -7.71
N ARG A 122 -8.98 -22.13 -8.60
CA ARG A 122 -9.06 -22.56 -10.01
C ARG A 122 -8.80 -24.06 -10.15
N HIS A 123 -9.54 -24.72 -11.03
CA HIS A 123 -9.50 -26.18 -11.22
C HIS A 123 -8.12 -26.74 -11.63
N ASN A 124 -7.29 -25.91 -12.28
CA ASN A 124 -5.92 -26.24 -12.70
C ASN A 124 -4.88 -25.34 -12.02
N ALA A 125 -5.02 -25.10 -10.71
CA ALA A 125 -4.10 -24.24 -9.98
C ALA A 125 -2.66 -24.80 -10.06
N PRO A 126 -1.67 -24.00 -10.52
CA PRO A 126 -0.27 -24.40 -10.44
C PRO A 126 0.14 -24.59 -8.96
N PRO A 127 1.09 -25.47 -8.64
CA PRO A 127 1.58 -25.63 -7.27
C PRO A 127 2.12 -24.29 -6.76
N SER A 128 1.49 -23.75 -5.72
CA SER A 128 1.78 -22.42 -5.20
C SER A 128 3.06 -22.42 -4.36
N PHE A 129 4.18 -22.09 -5.00
CA PHE A 129 5.40 -21.73 -4.30
C PHE A 129 5.81 -20.32 -4.75
N PHE A 130 5.32 -19.31 -4.02
CA PHE A 130 5.84 -17.94 -4.04
C PHE A 130 5.86 -17.23 -5.41
N THR A 131 4.74 -17.21 -6.13
CA THR A 131 4.62 -16.42 -7.36
C THR A 131 4.48 -14.93 -7.02
N PRO A 132 5.29 -14.03 -7.63
CA PRO A 132 5.06 -12.59 -7.56
C PRO A 132 3.65 -12.24 -8.04
N LEU A 133 2.98 -11.32 -7.33
CA LEU A 133 1.76 -10.73 -7.87
C LEU A 133 2.15 -9.83 -9.03
N ARG A 134 1.77 -10.25 -10.24
CA ARG A 134 1.98 -9.49 -11.46
C ARG A 134 0.88 -8.45 -11.65
N ILE A 135 1.30 -7.22 -11.84
CA ILE A 135 0.42 -6.08 -12.11
C ILE A 135 0.91 -5.33 -13.34
N THR A 136 -0.03 -4.83 -14.15
CA THR A 136 0.28 -3.93 -15.26
C THR A 136 0.10 -2.49 -14.79
N LEU A 137 1.13 -1.67 -14.96
CA LEU A 137 1.09 -0.23 -14.80
C LEU A 137 0.83 0.40 -16.16
N HIS A 138 -0.31 1.07 -16.28
CA HIS A 138 -0.61 1.92 -17.40
C HIS A 138 -0.15 3.34 -17.08
N LEU A 139 0.39 4.02 -18.09
CA LEU A 139 0.96 5.36 -18.02
C LEU A 139 0.02 6.41 -18.64
N ALA A 140 -1.07 5.98 -19.28
CA ALA A 140 -2.02 6.85 -19.95
C ALA A 140 -3.45 6.28 -19.93
N SER A 141 -4.40 7.10 -20.39
CA SER A 141 -5.78 6.71 -20.69
C SER A 141 -6.49 5.95 -19.55
N PRO A 142 -6.53 6.51 -18.32
CA PRO A 142 -7.23 5.86 -17.21
C PRO A 142 -8.70 5.60 -17.56
N PRO A 143 -9.28 4.45 -17.16
CA PRO A 143 -10.67 4.12 -17.44
C PRO A 143 -11.62 4.93 -16.55
N THR A 144 -11.83 6.20 -16.88
CA THR A 144 -12.54 7.21 -16.06
C THR A 144 -13.98 6.83 -15.72
N GLU A 145 -14.63 5.97 -16.51
CA GLU A 145 -15.97 5.42 -16.21
C GLU A 145 -15.98 4.51 -14.98
N LYS A 146 -14.86 3.86 -14.66
CA LYS A 146 -14.72 2.90 -13.55
C LYS A 146 -13.78 3.40 -12.45
N LEU A 147 -12.78 4.19 -12.84
CA LEU A 147 -11.78 4.78 -11.96
C LEU A 147 -12.24 6.18 -11.53
N LEU A 148 -13.07 6.23 -10.49
CA LEU A 148 -13.69 7.48 -10.01
C LEU A 148 -12.69 8.47 -9.40
N LEU A 149 -11.53 7.98 -8.94
CA LEU A 149 -10.46 8.79 -8.35
C LEU A 149 -9.12 8.29 -8.89
N ALA A 150 -8.22 9.22 -9.19
CA ALA A 150 -6.85 8.90 -9.59
C ALA A 150 -6.11 8.19 -8.43
N PRO A 151 -5.30 7.16 -8.74
CA PRO A 151 -4.60 6.37 -7.73
C PRO A 151 -3.34 7.10 -7.26
N ASN A 152 -3.51 8.15 -6.46
CA ASN A 152 -2.43 8.95 -5.87
C ASN A 152 -2.44 8.87 -4.33
N ALA A 153 -1.38 9.41 -3.71
CA ALA A 153 -1.18 9.35 -2.26
C ALA A 153 -2.32 10.04 -1.48
N GLU A 154 -2.81 11.18 -1.98
CA GLU A 154 -3.90 11.95 -1.36
C GLU A 154 -5.22 11.18 -1.38
N ALA A 155 -5.55 10.55 -2.51
CA ALA A 155 -6.74 9.72 -2.64
C ALA A 155 -6.65 8.47 -1.75
N CYS A 156 -5.47 7.85 -1.65
CA CYS A 156 -5.21 6.77 -0.70
C CYS A 156 -5.40 7.22 0.75
N LYS A 157 -4.89 8.40 1.13
CA LYS A 157 -5.08 8.97 2.47
C LYS A 157 -6.56 9.13 2.78
N GLN A 158 -7.35 9.66 1.85
CA GLN A 158 -8.79 9.81 2.04
C GLN A 158 -9.48 8.46 2.24
N ALA A 159 -9.15 7.45 1.42
CA ALA A 159 -9.68 6.10 1.55
C ALA A 159 -9.30 5.44 2.89
N PHE A 160 -8.02 5.53 3.29
CA PHE A 160 -7.51 5.06 4.57
C PHE A 160 -8.27 5.67 5.75
N MET A 161 -8.47 6.99 5.73
CA MET A 161 -9.22 7.70 6.77
C MET A 161 -10.70 7.30 6.80
N GLY A 162 -11.31 7.03 5.64
CA GLY A 162 -12.64 6.46 5.52
C GLY A 162 -12.73 5.07 6.17
N GLN A 163 -11.81 4.17 5.81
CA GLN A 163 -11.72 2.82 6.37
C GLN A 163 -11.53 2.81 7.88
N LEU A 164 -10.70 3.71 8.43
CA LEU A 164 -10.54 3.84 9.89
C LEU A 164 -11.83 4.27 10.58
N LYS A 165 -12.59 5.20 9.99
CA LYS A 165 -13.89 5.63 10.53
C LYS A 165 -14.90 4.49 10.47
N GLU A 166 -14.99 3.77 9.36
CA GLU A 166 -15.85 2.58 9.24
C GLU A 166 -15.48 1.52 10.28
N ALA A 167 -14.19 1.24 10.47
CA ALA A 167 -13.72 0.31 11.48
C ALA A 167 -14.03 0.77 12.92
N ASP A 168 -14.01 2.08 13.18
CA ASP A 168 -14.40 2.65 14.48
C ASP A 168 -15.92 2.49 14.71
N PHE A 169 -16.72 2.76 13.68
CA PHE A 169 -18.17 2.58 13.72
C PHE A 169 -18.56 1.13 13.97
N ILE A 170 -17.95 0.16 13.27
CA ILE A 170 -18.22 -1.26 13.46
C ILE A 170 -17.88 -1.70 14.90
N ARG A 171 -16.78 -1.22 15.47
CA ARG A 171 -16.31 -1.63 16.81
C ARG A 171 -17.09 -0.97 17.95
N TRP A 172 -17.53 0.27 17.78
CA TRP A 172 -18.05 1.09 18.88
C TRP A 172 -19.42 1.75 18.62
N GLY A 173 -20.02 1.49 17.45
CA GLY A 173 -21.29 2.09 17.03
C GLY A 173 -21.21 3.59 16.70
N ASN A 174 -20.00 4.17 16.65
CA ASN A 174 -19.78 5.58 16.31
C ASN A 174 -18.32 5.81 15.86
N THR A 175 -18.04 6.97 15.28
CA THR A 175 -16.72 7.33 14.73
C THR A 175 -15.92 8.30 15.61
N LYS A 176 -16.31 8.48 16.89
CA LYS A 176 -15.79 9.54 17.76
C LYS A 176 -14.33 9.37 18.10
N ARG A 177 -13.78 8.15 18.13
CA ARG A 177 -12.36 7.98 18.44
C ARG A 177 -11.52 8.49 17.29
N MET A 178 -11.90 8.16 16.05
CA MET A 178 -11.19 8.64 14.87
C MET A 178 -11.41 10.14 14.62
N THR A 179 -12.66 10.60 14.71
CA THR A 179 -13.01 12.01 14.46
C THR A 179 -12.63 12.96 15.59
N GLY A 180 -12.43 12.44 16.80
CA GLY A 180 -11.96 13.22 17.95
C GLY A 180 -10.45 13.48 17.94
N LEU A 181 -9.68 12.77 17.12
CA LEU A 181 -8.25 13.05 16.92
C LEU A 181 -8.03 14.42 16.30
N ARG A 182 -6.99 15.13 16.75
CA ARG A 182 -6.53 16.36 16.11
C ARG A 182 -6.01 16.05 14.72
N LYS A 183 -6.04 17.05 13.83
CA LYS A 183 -5.53 16.92 12.46
C LYS A 183 -4.10 16.37 12.40
N ALA A 184 -3.20 16.85 13.28
CA ALA A 184 -1.83 16.37 13.33
C ALA A 184 -1.71 14.87 13.72
N GLU A 185 -2.60 14.37 14.57
CA GLU A 185 -2.63 12.95 14.94
C GLU A 185 -3.17 12.10 13.79
N GLN A 186 -4.23 12.58 13.12
CA GLN A 186 -4.78 11.95 11.92
C GLN A 186 -3.74 11.88 10.78
N ASP A 187 -3.02 12.99 10.55
CA ASP A 187 -1.96 13.06 9.56
C ASP A 187 -0.79 12.15 9.95
N GLY A 188 -0.40 12.11 11.23
CA GLY A 188 0.65 11.23 11.73
C GLY A 188 0.37 9.73 11.52
N LEU A 189 -0.89 9.30 11.63
CA LEU A 189 -1.27 7.92 11.31
C LEU A 189 -1.00 7.58 9.85
N TRP A 190 -1.30 8.51 8.93
CA TRP A 190 -1.04 8.32 7.50
C TRP A 190 0.45 8.39 7.18
N GLU A 191 1.18 9.37 7.72
CA GLU A 191 2.63 9.46 7.49
C GLU A 191 3.35 8.22 8.01
N GLY A 192 2.92 7.61 9.12
CA GLY A 192 3.45 6.33 9.59
C GLY A 192 3.33 5.21 8.55
N ILE A 193 2.24 5.15 7.80
CA ILE A 193 2.06 4.19 6.70
C ILE A 193 2.97 4.54 5.51
N LYS A 194 3.00 5.82 5.13
CA LYS A 194 3.75 6.30 3.97
C LYS A 194 5.26 6.15 4.16
N GLU A 195 5.80 6.57 5.30
CA GLU A 195 7.22 6.50 5.65
C GLU A 195 7.63 5.11 6.19
N ARG A 196 6.67 4.19 6.34
CA ARG A 196 6.86 2.82 6.86
C ARG A 196 7.39 2.80 8.30
N GLU A 197 7.12 3.85 9.07
CA GLU A 197 7.61 4.01 10.43
C GLU A 197 6.65 3.42 11.47
N TYR A 198 7.03 2.28 12.04
CA TYR A 198 6.25 1.52 13.02
C TYR A 198 5.88 2.32 14.28
N HIS A 199 6.73 3.26 14.71
CA HIS A 199 6.56 3.99 15.98
C HIS A 199 5.38 4.97 15.99
N PHE A 200 4.87 5.39 14.83
CA PHE A 200 3.78 6.36 14.73
C PHE A 200 2.37 5.76 14.94
N LEU A 201 2.21 4.44 14.84
CA LEU A 201 0.88 3.79 14.88
C LEU A 201 0.44 3.23 16.23
N LEU A 202 1.31 3.24 17.24
CA LEU A 202 1.05 2.59 18.53
C LEU A 202 1.11 3.55 19.74
N ARG A 203 1.07 4.86 19.51
CA ARG A 203 0.88 5.84 20.59
C ARG A 203 -0.58 6.05 20.93
#